data_AF-A0A3R6HM76-F1
#
_entry.id   AF-A0A3R6HM76-F1
#
_cell.length_a   1.000
_cell.length_b   1.000
_cell.length_c   1.000
_cell.angle_alpha   90.00
_cell.angle_beta   90.00
_cell.angle_gamma   90.00
#
_symmetry.space_group_name_H-M   'P 1'
#
loop_
_entity.id
_entity.type
_entity.pdbx_description
1 polymer ?
#
loop_
_entity_poly.entity_id
_entity_poly.type
_entity_poly.pdbx_seq_one_letter_code
_entity_poly.pdbx_strand_id
1 'polypeptide(L)'
;MGKENNEIKQTVQLQLQSASAKRLQEKLSLIKNRVELSKKRWFWELLQNASDYNDKVSVRLVVNNDKVEFYHDGAPFSITDALNLISPNSDKDNDDSNQTEQRKKGNIGKFGTGLVSTHILSSIMKVHGLFVNEEKRLFEFSFDLDRSCFEDKLALVNQMSEATEKFSNTQFDEVADASYCQTSFSYILNHPLPKLPAMTSSDIDLDYLYLSSG
;
A
#
# COMPACT_ATOMS: atom_id res chain seq x y z
N MET A 1 -28.71 13.40 -18.97
CA MET A 1 -27.46 14.08 -18.53
C MET A 1 -26.80 14.68 -19.76
N GLY A 2 -26.48 15.98 -19.76
CA GLY A 2 -25.84 16.65 -20.90
C GLY A 2 -24.41 16.17 -21.13
N LYS A 3 -23.88 16.37 -22.36
CA LYS A 3 -22.50 16.03 -22.71
C LYS A 3 -21.51 16.78 -21.81
N GLU A 4 -21.82 18.04 -21.47
CA GLU A 4 -21.01 18.88 -20.58
C GLU A 4 -20.89 18.27 -19.17
N ASN A 5 -21.98 17.72 -18.63
CA ASN A 5 -21.95 17.10 -17.30
C ASN A 5 -21.06 15.85 -17.25
N ASN A 6 -20.95 15.11 -18.36
CA ASN A 6 -20.06 13.96 -18.44
C ASN A 6 -18.59 14.40 -18.55
N GLU A 7 -18.33 15.41 -19.38
CA GLU A 7 -17.00 16.00 -19.57
C GLU A 7 -16.47 16.63 -18.27
N ILE A 8 -17.32 17.33 -17.51
CA ILE A 8 -16.97 17.87 -16.18
C ILE A 8 -16.60 16.74 -15.22
N LYS A 9 -17.40 15.67 -15.15
CA LYS A 9 -17.12 14.52 -14.26
C LYS A 9 -15.80 13.84 -14.62
N GLN A 10 -15.54 13.63 -15.91
CA GLN A 10 -14.28 13.05 -16.39
C GLN A 10 -13.08 13.96 -16.06
N THR A 11 -13.23 15.27 -16.27
CA THR A 11 -12.17 16.24 -15.98
C THR A 11 -11.83 16.28 -14.48
N VAL A 12 -12.84 16.29 -13.61
CA VAL A 12 -12.63 16.23 -12.15
C VAL A 12 -11.92 14.94 -11.75
N GLN A 13 -12.34 13.79 -12.31
CA GLN A 13 -11.70 12.50 -12.03
C GLN A 13 -10.21 12.51 -12.44
N LEU A 14 -9.89 13.02 -13.63
CA LEU A 14 -8.51 13.14 -14.11
C LEU A 14 -7.67 14.07 -13.22
N GLN A 15 -8.25 15.18 -12.74
CA GLN A 15 -7.58 16.08 -11.81
C GLN A 15 -7.26 15.40 -10.48
N LEU A 16 -8.20 14.64 -9.91
CA LEU A 16 -7.99 13.89 -8.67
C LEU A 16 -6.88 12.84 -8.84
N GLN A 17 -6.92 12.06 -9.92
CA GLN A 17 -5.89 11.06 -10.24
C GLN A 17 -4.51 11.71 -10.41
N SER A 18 -4.44 12.84 -11.12
CA SER A 18 -3.21 13.60 -11.30
C SER A 18 -2.63 14.15 -9.99
N ALA A 19 -3.50 14.56 -9.05
CA ALA A 19 -3.09 15.02 -7.73
C ALA A 19 -2.56 13.86 -6.87
N SER A 20 -3.25 12.72 -6.83
CA SER A 20 -2.81 11.52 -6.11
C SER A 20 -1.49 10.99 -6.67
N ALA A 21 -1.33 10.96 -8.00
CA ALA A 21 -0.07 10.55 -8.64
C ALA A 21 1.09 11.50 -8.30
N LYS A 22 0.86 12.82 -8.28
CA LYS A 22 1.88 13.80 -7.86
C LYS A 22 2.37 13.53 -6.44
N ARG A 23 1.45 13.29 -5.51
CA ARG A 23 1.78 12.97 -4.11
C ARG A 23 2.55 11.66 -3.98
N LEU A 24 2.14 10.63 -4.72
CA LEU A 24 2.85 9.35 -4.77
C LEU A 24 4.27 9.54 -5.30
N GLN A 25 4.43 10.27 -6.40
CA GLN A 25 5.73 10.60 -6.99
C GLN A 25 6.63 11.36 -6.00
N GLU A 26 6.11 12.36 -5.29
CA GLU A 26 6.85 13.10 -4.26
C GLU A 26 7.36 12.16 -3.15
N LYS A 27 6.50 11.25 -2.66
CA LYS A 27 6.89 10.28 -1.62
C LYS A 27 7.92 9.26 -2.09
N LEU A 28 7.74 8.69 -3.28
CA LEU A 28 8.71 7.78 -3.88
C LEU A 28 10.07 8.47 -4.10
N SER A 29 10.05 9.77 -4.42
CA SER A 29 11.26 10.57 -4.54
C SER A 29 11.98 10.77 -3.20
N LEU A 30 11.26 10.82 -2.07
CA LEU A 30 11.87 10.94 -0.74
C LEU A 30 12.69 9.69 -0.34
N ILE A 31 12.31 8.51 -0.84
CA ILE A 31 13.05 7.26 -0.60
C ILE A 31 14.50 7.40 -1.11
N LYS A 32 14.68 8.03 -2.28
CA LYS A 32 16.01 8.28 -2.88
C LYS A 32 16.92 9.12 -2.00
N ASN A 33 16.34 10.06 -1.26
CA ASN A 33 17.08 10.95 -0.37
C ASN A 33 17.26 10.36 1.03
N ARG A 34 16.65 9.21 1.33
CA ARG A 34 16.57 8.62 2.68
C ARG A 34 16.73 7.10 2.65
N VAL A 35 17.54 6.57 1.72
CA VAL A 35 17.73 5.13 1.46
C VAL A 35 17.98 4.34 2.75
N GLU A 36 18.99 4.72 3.53
CA GLU A 36 19.34 4.02 4.78
C GLU A 36 18.24 4.06 5.84
N LEU A 37 17.50 5.16 5.90
CA LEU A 37 16.37 5.28 6.81
C LEU A 37 15.22 4.36 6.36
N SER A 38 14.92 4.32 5.07
CA SER A 38 13.88 3.45 4.50
C SER A 38 14.24 1.98 4.67
N LYS A 39 15.51 1.59 4.46
CA LYS A 39 16.02 0.23 4.71
C LYS A 39 15.81 -0.24 6.15
N LYS A 40 15.88 0.66 7.13
CA LYS A 40 15.65 0.34 8.55
C LYS A 40 14.18 0.40 8.98
N ARG A 41 13.33 1.04 8.17
CA ARG A 41 11.93 1.31 8.55
C ARG A 41 10.91 0.42 7.88
N TRP A 42 11.16 -0.09 6.67
CA TRP A 42 10.14 -0.80 5.88
C TRP A 42 9.37 -1.86 6.68
N PHE A 43 10.06 -2.64 7.52
CA PHE A 43 9.42 -3.69 8.32
C PHE A 43 8.44 -3.09 9.34
N TRP A 44 8.85 -2.03 10.02
CA TRP A 44 8.01 -1.33 11.01
C TRP A 44 6.81 -0.65 10.35
N GLU A 45 6.97 -0.13 9.12
CA GLU A 45 5.87 0.44 8.36
C GLU A 45 4.84 -0.64 7.96
N LEU A 46 5.29 -1.84 7.61
CA LEU A 46 4.40 -2.99 7.34
C LEU A 46 3.76 -3.54 8.62
N LEU A 47 4.52 -3.64 9.72
CA LEU A 47 4.01 -4.07 11.01
C LEU A 47 2.95 -3.10 11.54
N GLN A 48 3.18 -1.79 11.42
CA GLN A 48 2.21 -0.77 11.77
C GLN A 48 0.91 -0.97 10.99
N ASN A 49 1.00 -1.10 9.65
CA ASN A 49 -0.15 -1.37 8.80
C ASN A 49 -0.94 -2.61 9.23
N ALA A 50 -0.24 -3.66 9.66
CA ALA A 50 -0.86 -4.90 10.14
C ALA A 50 -1.52 -4.75 11.53
N SER A 51 -1.02 -3.85 12.37
CA SER A 51 -1.44 -3.68 13.78
C SER A 51 -2.46 -2.58 14.04
N ASP A 52 -2.61 -1.59 13.14
CA ASP A 52 -3.40 -0.37 13.38
C ASP A 52 -4.86 -0.62 13.79
N TYR A 53 -5.43 -1.78 13.45
CA TYR A 53 -6.81 -2.16 13.75
C TYR A 53 -6.93 -3.35 14.72
N ASN A 54 -5.81 -3.79 15.31
CA ASN A 54 -5.72 -5.04 16.06
C ASN A 54 -4.98 -4.84 17.39
N ASP A 55 -5.48 -5.44 18.47
CA ASP A 55 -4.76 -5.49 19.74
C ASP A 55 -3.51 -6.39 19.67
N LYS A 56 -3.56 -7.42 18.81
CA LYS A 56 -2.49 -8.38 18.56
C LYS A 56 -2.48 -8.76 17.09
N VAL A 57 -1.28 -8.91 16.54
CA VAL A 57 -1.07 -9.36 15.17
C VAL A 57 0.06 -10.40 15.14
N SER A 58 -0.15 -11.47 14.39
CA SER A 58 0.86 -12.45 14.05
C SER A 58 1.43 -12.10 12.69
N VAL A 59 2.75 -12.05 12.62
CA VAL A 59 3.48 -11.72 11.39
C VAL A 59 4.41 -12.86 11.04
N ARG A 60 4.50 -13.16 9.74
CA ARG A 60 5.53 -14.05 9.18
C ARG A 60 6.29 -13.27 8.12
N LEU A 61 7.62 -13.29 8.22
CA LEU A 61 8.52 -12.73 7.23
C LEU A 61 9.28 -13.87 6.55
N VAL A 62 9.25 -13.91 5.23
CA VAL A 62 10.05 -14.84 4.41
C VAL A 62 11.02 -14.02 3.58
N VAL A 63 12.32 -14.28 3.74
CA VAL A 63 13.39 -13.64 2.98
C VAL A 63 14.09 -14.70 2.15
N ASN A 64 13.96 -14.58 0.83
CA ASN A 64 14.66 -15.40 -0.15
C ASN A 64 15.70 -14.53 -0.88
N ASN A 65 16.56 -15.15 -1.69
CA ASN A 65 17.65 -14.45 -2.38
C ASN A 65 17.19 -13.24 -3.22
N ASP A 66 16.01 -13.33 -3.84
CA ASP A 66 15.46 -12.36 -4.79
C ASP A 66 14.11 -11.77 -4.36
N LYS A 67 13.58 -12.17 -3.20
CA LYS A 67 12.22 -11.81 -2.78
C LYS A 67 12.08 -11.67 -1.27
N VAL A 68 11.31 -10.67 -0.84
CA VAL A 68 10.81 -10.52 0.54
C VAL A 68 9.30 -10.65 0.54
N GLU A 69 8.76 -11.46 1.44
CA GLU A 69 7.32 -11.65 1.62
C GLU A 69 6.94 -11.42 3.08
N PHE A 70 6.12 -10.40 3.32
CA PHE A 70 5.58 -10.08 4.63
C PHE A 70 4.12 -10.53 4.68
N TYR A 71 3.77 -11.36 5.66
CA TYR A 71 2.43 -11.87 5.88
C TYR A 71 1.91 -11.45 7.25
N HIS A 72 0.62 -11.15 7.36
CA HIS A 72 -0.02 -10.89 8.64
C HIS A 72 -1.48 -11.36 8.72
N ASP A 73 -1.97 -11.55 9.94
CA ASP A 73 -3.38 -11.85 10.26
C ASP A 73 -4.15 -10.60 10.76
N GLY A 74 -3.59 -9.41 10.55
CA GLY A 74 -4.24 -8.11 10.75
C GLY A 74 -5.62 -8.03 10.09
N ALA A 75 -6.51 -7.14 10.58
CA ALA A 75 -7.90 -7.04 10.11
C ALA A 75 -8.03 -6.93 8.57
N PRO A 76 -9.10 -7.49 7.97
CA PRO A 76 -9.42 -7.29 6.56
C PRO A 76 -9.55 -5.80 6.20
N PHE A 77 -9.23 -5.46 4.96
CA PHE A 77 -9.34 -4.10 4.44
C PHE A 77 -10.80 -3.67 4.32
N SER A 78 -11.07 -2.37 4.45
CA SER A 78 -12.25 -1.80 3.79
C SER A 78 -11.99 -1.69 2.29
N ILE A 79 -13.05 -1.59 1.47
CA ILE A 79 -12.90 -1.33 0.02
C ILE A 79 -12.08 -0.05 -0.22
N THR A 80 -12.31 0.99 0.60
CA THR A 80 -11.54 2.24 0.54
C THR A 80 -10.06 2.02 0.84
N ASP A 81 -9.73 1.20 1.86
CA ASP A 81 -8.33 0.91 2.18
C ASP A 81 -7.65 0.12 1.07
N ALA A 82 -8.32 -0.89 0.49
CA ALA A 82 -7.80 -1.65 -0.66
C ALA A 82 -7.50 -0.73 -1.87
N LEU A 83 -8.40 0.21 -2.19
CA LEU A 83 -8.18 1.20 -3.24
C LEU A 83 -7.04 2.17 -2.90
N ASN A 84 -6.86 2.53 -1.62
CA ASN A 84 -5.77 3.40 -1.17
C ASN A 84 -4.38 2.76 -1.32
N LEU A 85 -4.28 1.43 -1.38
CA LEU A 85 -3.03 0.73 -1.72
C LEU A 85 -2.62 1.03 -3.17
N ILE A 86 -3.59 1.13 -4.09
CA ILE A 86 -3.39 1.41 -5.53
C ILE A 86 -3.16 2.90 -5.76
N SER A 87 -4.06 3.73 -5.24
CA SER A 87 -4.03 5.19 -5.38
C SER A 87 -4.17 5.82 -4.02
N PRO A 88 -3.05 6.16 -3.35
CA PRO A 88 -3.11 6.78 -2.04
C PRO A 88 -3.84 8.13 -2.09
N ASN A 89 -5.13 8.13 -1.74
CA ASN A 89 -5.90 9.36 -1.60
C ASN A 89 -5.65 9.92 -0.20
N SER A 90 -5.15 11.15 -0.11
CA SER A 90 -4.87 11.79 1.18
C SER A 90 -6.08 12.54 1.73
N ASP A 91 -7.29 12.13 1.41
CA ASP A 91 -8.54 12.82 1.81
C ASP A 91 -8.85 12.75 3.32
N LYS A 92 -7.84 12.45 4.15
CA LYS A 92 -7.86 12.76 5.59
C LYS A 92 -7.18 14.09 5.94
N ASP A 93 -6.69 14.87 4.97
CA ASP A 93 -6.28 16.25 5.26
C ASP A 93 -7.48 17.23 5.30
N ASN A 94 -8.72 16.81 5.01
CA ASN A 94 -9.94 17.65 5.08
C ASN A 94 -11.24 16.86 5.37
N ASP A 95 -11.41 16.20 6.53
CA ASP A 95 -12.76 16.06 7.15
C ASP A 95 -12.67 15.56 8.61
N ASP A 96 -12.51 16.51 9.53
CA ASP A 96 -12.44 16.27 10.98
C ASP A 96 -13.79 16.51 11.68
N SER A 97 -14.92 16.45 10.94
CA SER A 97 -16.22 16.84 11.51
C SER A 97 -17.19 15.70 11.83
N ASN A 98 -17.04 14.48 11.29
CA ASN A 98 -18.04 13.41 11.46
C ASN A 98 -17.47 11.99 11.67
N GLN A 99 -16.33 11.85 12.34
CA GLN A 99 -15.81 10.52 12.71
C GLN A 99 -16.00 10.26 14.21
N THR A 100 -16.71 9.17 14.51
CA THR A 100 -16.96 8.65 15.87
C THR A 100 -15.67 8.53 16.68
N GLU A 101 -15.76 8.82 17.98
CA GLU A 101 -14.65 8.98 18.92
C GLU A 101 -13.68 7.78 19.01
N GLN A 102 -14.04 6.62 18.45
CA GLN A 102 -13.15 5.44 18.36
C GLN A 102 -12.03 5.60 17.32
N ARG A 103 -12.15 6.51 16.34
CA ARG A 103 -11.09 6.80 15.36
C ARG A 103 -10.07 7.85 15.82
N LYS A 104 -10.27 8.45 17.00
CA LYS A 104 -9.41 9.51 17.55
C LYS A 104 -8.21 9.01 18.36
N LYS A 105 -8.05 7.69 18.55
CA LYS A 105 -6.84 7.13 19.16
C LYS A 105 -5.78 6.85 18.10
N GLY A 106 -5.01 7.88 17.79
CA GLY A 106 -3.73 7.72 17.08
C GLY A 106 -3.51 8.76 15.98
N ASN A 107 -2.81 9.84 16.32
CA ASN A 107 -2.07 10.67 15.35
C ASN A 107 -0.87 9.89 14.76
N ILE A 108 -1.08 8.62 14.42
CA ILE A 108 -0.06 7.65 14.03
C ILE A 108 -0.39 7.24 12.60
N GLY A 109 0.44 7.64 11.64
CA GLY A 109 0.43 7.11 10.28
C GLY A 109 -0.66 7.68 9.37
N LYS A 110 -0.31 8.68 8.55
CA LYS A 110 -1.07 8.95 7.31
C LYS A 110 -1.07 7.66 6.48
N PHE A 111 -2.20 6.95 6.42
CA PHE A 111 -2.46 5.57 5.91
C PHE A 111 -1.92 5.17 4.52
N GLY A 112 -1.07 5.97 3.89
CA GLY A 112 -0.35 5.62 2.65
C GLY A 112 1.04 6.26 2.56
N THR A 113 1.65 6.66 3.67
CA THR A 113 3.05 7.13 3.70
C THR A 113 4.01 6.00 3.99
N GLY A 114 3.73 5.22 5.05
CA GLY A 114 4.54 4.09 5.45
C GLY A 114 4.67 3.03 4.37
N LEU A 115 3.53 2.57 3.85
CA LEU A 115 3.52 1.58 2.77
C LEU A 115 4.27 2.04 1.52
N VAL A 116 4.16 3.32 1.12
CA VAL A 116 4.92 3.82 -0.04
C VAL A 116 6.42 3.70 0.20
N SER A 117 6.90 3.98 1.42
CA SER A 117 8.32 3.88 1.76
C SER A 117 8.90 2.46 1.65
N THR A 118 8.05 1.42 1.70
CA THR A 118 8.45 0.02 1.51
C THR A 118 8.91 -0.29 0.09
N HIS A 119 8.62 0.58 -0.89
CA HIS A 119 9.18 0.48 -2.25
C HIS A 119 10.71 0.71 -2.28
N ILE A 120 11.33 0.98 -1.13
CA ILE A 120 12.77 0.79 -0.97
C ILE A 120 13.21 -0.64 -1.31
N LEU A 121 12.37 -1.64 -1.03
CA LEU A 121 12.66 -3.06 -1.31
C LEU A 121 12.53 -3.40 -2.80
N SER A 122 11.56 -2.79 -3.49
CA SER A 122 11.28 -3.05 -4.90
C SER A 122 10.35 -1.98 -5.48
N SER A 123 10.48 -1.71 -6.77
CA SER A 123 9.44 -1.01 -7.53
C SER A 123 8.20 -1.88 -7.71
N ILE A 124 8.34 -3.21 -7.67
CA ILE A 124 7.24 -4.17 -7.85
C ILE A 124 6.81 -4.69 -6.49
N MET A 125 5.55 -4.40 -6.13
CA MET A 125 4.91 -4.92 -4.92
C MET A 125 3.67 -5.70 -5.32
N LYS A 126 3.64 -6.99 -4.97
CA LYS A 126 2.43 -7.82 -5.08
C LYS A 126 1.67 -7.75 -3.77
N VAL A 127 0.38 -7.48 -3.88
CA VAL A 127 -0.52 -7.37 -2.74
C VAL A 127 -1.58 -8.46 -2.87
N HIS A 128 -1.79 -9.17 -1.77
CA HIS A 128 -2.91 -10.08 -1.59
C HIS A 128 -3.53 -9.80 -0.23
N GLY A 129 -4.86 -9.89 -0.15
CA GLY A 129 -5.57 -9.62 1.08
C GLY A 129 -7.05 -9.95 0.99
N LEU A 130 -7.75 -9.74 2.11
CA LEU A 130 -9.20 -9.79 2.16
C LEU A 130 -9.77 -8.40 2.36
N PHE A 131 -10.91 -8.08 1.74
CA PHE A 131 -11.71 -6.93 2.13
C PHE A 131 -13.09 -7.35 2.63
N VAL A 132 -13.68 -6.52 3.49
CA VAL A 132 -15.04 -6.68 4.00
C VAL A 132 -15.98 -5.69 3.31
N ASN A 133 -17.12 -6.17 2.83
CA ASN A 133 -18.16 -5.32 2.25
C ASN A 133 -19.15 -4.81 3.31
N GLU A 134 -20.13 -3.99 2.91
CA GLU A 134 -21.14 -3.43 3.81
C GLU A 134 -22.02 -4.49 4.49
N GLU A 135 -22.20 -5.64 3.83
CA GLU A 135 -22.96 -6.80 4.33
C GLU A 135 -22.11 -7.71 5.26
N LYS A 136 -20.89 -7.28 5.60
CA LYS A 136 -19.92 -8.04 6.43
C LYS A 136 -19.48 -9.37 5.82
N ARG A 137 -19.54 -9.49 4.50
CA ARG A 137 -18.99 -10.62 3.74
C ARG A 137 -17.55 -10.36 3.36
N LEU A 138 -16.73 -11.41 3.36
CA LEU A 138 -15.29 -11.37 3.09
C LEU A 138 -15.01 -11.78 1.65
N PHE A 139 -14.13 -11.02 1.00
CA PHE A 139 -13.75 -11.27 -0.38
C PHE A 139 -12.23 -11.20 -0.54
N GLU A 140 -11.68 -12.13 -1.31
CA GLU A 140 -10.26 -12.16 -1.63
C GLU A 140 -9.95 -11.20 -2.78
N PHE A 141 -8.82 -10.50 -2.68
CA PHE A 141 -8.27 -9.71 -3.78
C PHE A 141 -6.77 -9.90 -3.92
N SER A 142 -6.28 -9.69 -5.14
CA SER A 142 -4.85 -9.54 -5.39
C SER A 142 -4.58 -8.61 -6.57
N PHE A 143 -3.48 -7.86 -6.50
CA PHE A 143 -2.97 -7.06 -7.60
C PHE A 143 -1.47 -6.78 -7.44
N ASP A 144 -0.85 -6.44 -8.57
CA ASP A 144 0.55 -6.05 -8.63
C ASP A 144 0.63 -4.53 -8.84
N LEU A 145 1.50 -3.86 -8.09
CA LEU A 145 1.84 -2.45 -8.26
C LEU A 145 3.27 -2.35 -8.80
N ASP A 146 3.48 -1.61 -9.89
CA ASP A 146 4.80 -1.39 -10.47
C ASP A 146 5.19 0.10 -10.49
N ARG A 147 5.92 0.56 -9.48
CA ARG A 147 6.34 1.96 -9.40
C ARG A 147 7.61 2.28 -10.17
N SER A 148 8.03 1.44 -11.13
CA SER A 148 9.21 1.69 -11.96
C SER A 148 9.08 2.96 -12.81
N CYS A 149 7.85 3.30 -13.24
CA CYS A 149 7.57 4.47 -14.06
C CYS A 149 7.44 5.78 -13.28
N PHE A 150 7.66 5.81 -11.96
CA PHE A 150 7.23 6.93 -11.12
C PHE A 150 7.88 8.29 -11.43
N GLU A 151 9.03 8.33 -12.14
CA GLU A 151 9.63 9.59 -12.60
C GLU A 151 8.83 10.23 -13.75
N ASP A 152 8.03 9.44 -14.48
CA ASP A 152 7.06 9.91 -15.47
C ASP A 152 5.66 10.00 -14.82
N LYS A 153 5.21 11.23 -14.57
CA LYS A 153 3.92 11.48 -13.93
C LYS A 153 2.75 10.95 -14.76
N LEU A 154 2.80 11.05 -16.09
CA LEU A 154 1.69 10.62 -16.94
C LEU A 154 1.61 9.09 -16.94
N ALA A 155 2.75 8.41 -17.05
CA ALA A 155 2.81 6.95 -16.94
C ALA A 155 2.31 6.46 -15.57
N LEU A 156 2.66 7.15 -14.49
CA LEU A 156 2.19 6.83 -13.14
C LEU A 156 0.67 7.01 -12.99
N VAL A 157 0.11 8.09 -13.55
CA VAL A 157 -1.35 8.30 -13.59
C VAL A 157 -2.04 7.16 -14.34
N ASN A 158 -1.55 6.81 -15.52
CA ASN A 158 -2.15 5.75 -16.33
C ASN A 158 -2.13 4.41 -15.61
N GLN A 159 -0.99 4.03 -15.02
CA GLN A 159 -0.92 2.79 -14.23
C GLN A 159 -1.90 2.78 -13.04
N MET A 160 -1.97 3.88 -12.28
CA MET A 160 -2.91 3.97 -11.15
C MET A 160 -4.36 3.83 -11.61
N SER A 161 -4.70 4.46 -12.73
CA SER A 161 -6.03 4.36 -13.35
C SER A 161 -6.34 2.94 -13.81
N GLU A 162 -5.42 2.30 -14.55
CA GLU A 162 -5.57 0.92 -15.03
C GLU A 162 -5.74 -0.07 -13.88
N ALA A 163 -4.93 0.04 -12.82
CA ALA A 163 -5.05 -0.81 -11.64
C ALA A 163 -6.38 -0.60 -10.90
N THR A 164 -6.84 0.65 -10.79
CA THR A 164 -8.13 1.00 -10.17
C THR A 164 -9.30 0.47 -10.99
N GLU A 165 -9.26 0.60 -12.31
CA GLU A 165 -10.27 0.09 -13.23
C GLU A 165 -10.32 -1.43 -13.19
N LYS A 166 -9.17 -2.09 -13.24
CA LYS A 166 -9.06 -3.55 -13.10
C LYS A 166 -9.68 -4.02 -11.79
N PHE A 167 -9.34 -3.39 -10.67
CA PHE A 167 -9.92 -3.73 -9.37
C PHE A 167 -11.44 -3.53 -9.35
N SER A 168 -11.94 -2.42 -9.89
CA SER A 168 -13.37 -2.09 -9.93
C SER A 168 -14.20 -3.05 -10.79
N ASN A 169 -13.59 -3.61 -11.84
CA ASN A 169 -14.24 -4.55 -12.76
C ASN A 169 -13.99 -6.02 -12.39
N THR A 170 -13.21 -6.29 -11.34
CA THR A 170 -12.92 -7.66 -10.90
C THR A 170 -14.14 -8.24 -10.17
N GLN A 171 -14.53 -9.45 -10.55
CA GLN A 171 -15.41 -10.27 -9.72
C GLN A 171 -14.55 -10.94 -8.66
N PHE A 172 -14.87 -10.70 -7.40
CA PHE A 172 -14.12 -11.25 -6.26
C PHE A 172 -14.79 -12.51 -5.72
N ASP A 173 -13.97 -13.47 -5.30
CA ASP A 173 -14.44 -14.70 -4.69
C ASP A 173 -14.74 -14.46 -3.20
N GLU A 174 -15.94 -14.89 -2.76
CA GLU A 174 -16.34 -14.83 -1.35
C GLU A 174 -15.64 -15.94 -0.57
N VAL A 175 -15.10 -15.61 0.61
CA VAL A 175 -14.46 -16.56 1.52
C VAL A 175 -15.26 -16.69 2.80
N ALA A 176 -15.35 -17.92 3.32
CA ALA A 176 -16.15 -18.23 4.50
C ALA A 176 -15.57 -17.63 5.78
N ASP A 177 -14.25 -17.62 5.90
CA ASP A 177 -13.53 -17.10 7.06
C ASP A 177 -12.16 -16.50 6.69
N ALA A 178 -11.60 -15.80 7.67
CA ALA A 178 -10.24 -15.31 7.66
C ALA A 178 -9.27 -16.44 8.04
N SER A 179 -8.36 -16.80 7.13
CA SER A 179 -7.28 -17.74 7.45
C SER A 179 -6.10 -17.05 8.14
N TYR A 180 -5.25 -17.82 8.81
CA TYR A 180 -3.99 -17.31 9.37
C TYR A 180 -3.10 -16.78 8.23
N CYS A 181 -2.57 -15.56 8.37
CA CYS A 181 -1.79 -14.86 7.33
C CYS A 181 -2.60 -14.49 6.06
N GLN A 182 -3.78 -13.91 6.23
CA GLN A 182 -4.68 -13.53 5.14
C GLN A 182 -4.21 -12.36 4.25
N THR A 183 -3.26 -11.55 4.71
CA THR A 183 -2.72 -10.43 3.93
C THR A 183 -1.23 -10.65 3.69
N SER A 184 -0.77 -10.38 2.46
CA SER A 184 0.64 -10.42 2.11
C SER A 184 1.11 -9.27 1.22
N PHE A 185 2.33 -8.82 1.48
CA PHE A 185 3.09 -7.90 0.65
C PHE A 185 4.37 -8.59 0.19
N SER A 186 4.52 -8.77 -1.12
CA SER A 186 5.69 -9.43 -1.72
C SER A 186 6.47 -8.47 -2.61
N TYR A 187 7.79 -8.41 -2.43
CA TYR A 187 8.70 -7.50 -3.12
C TYR A 187 9.76 -8.28 -3.87
N ILE A 188 9.97 -7.95 -5.16
CA ILE A 188 11.00 -8.59 -5.99
C ILE A 188 12.28 -7.73 -5.92
N LEU A 189 13.28 -8.16 -5.16
CA LEU A 189 14.42 -7.35 -4.73
C LEU A 189 15.32 -6.88 -5.88
N ASN A 190 15.36 -7.62 -6.98
CA ASN A 190 16.15 -7.29 -8.17
C ASN A 190 15.47 -6.27 -9.10
N HIS A 191 14.28 -5.76 -8.75
CA HIS A 191 13.58 -4.69 -9.46
C HIS A 191 13.53 -3.41 -8.60
N PRO A 192 14.61 -2.64 -8.48
CA PRO A 192 14.61 -1.43 -7.65
C PRO A 192 13.83 -0.29 -8.31
N LEU A 193 13.44 0.71 -7.51
CA LEU A 193 13.03 2.00 -8.06
C LEU A 193 14.16 2.62 -8.91
N PRO A 194 13.83 3.38 -9.97
CA PRO A 194 14.82 4.08 -10.79
C PRO A 194 15.89 4.79 -9.97
N LYS A 195 17.16 4.61 -10.31
CA LYS A 195 18.34 5.22 -9.65
C LYS A 195 18.64 4.69 -8.23
N LEU A 196 17.97 3.64 -7.78
CA LEU A 196 18.37 2.87 -6.60
C LEU A 196 19.08 1.57 -7.03
N PRO A 197 20.05 1.07 -6.24
CA PRO A 197 20.63 -0.23 -6.49
C PRO A 197 19.60 -1.34 -6.24
N ALA A 198 19.70 -2.44 -7.00
CA ALA A 198 18.97 -3.66 -6.71
C ALA A 198 19.38 -4.19 -5.32
N MET A 199 18.45 -4.85 -4.65
CA MET A 199 18.68 -5.52 -3.37
C MET A 199 18.77 -7.02 -3.55
N THR A 200 19.33 -7.66 -2.53
CA THR A 200 19.41 -9.10 -2.34
C THR A 200 19.02 -9.44 -0.91
N SER A 201 18.88 -10.73 -0.58
CA SER A 201 18.66 -11.15 0.81
C SER A 201 19.71 -10.62 1.78
N SER A 202 20.97 -10.43 1.35
CA SER A 202 22.03 -9.88 2.21
C SER A 202 21.89 -8.38 2.54
N ASP A 203 21.08 -7.65 1.78
CA ASP A 203 20.75 -6.25 2.08
C ASP A 203 19.61 -6.12 3.10
N ILE A 204 18.92 -7.23 3.41
CA ILE A 204 17.86 -7.28 4.40
C ILE A 204 18.48 -7.52 5.77
N ASP A 205 18.83 -6.42 6.43
CA ASP A 205 19.24 -6.44 7.83
C ASP A 205 18.03 -6.84 8.70
N LEU A 206 18.14 -7.94 9.44
CA LEU A 206 17.13 -8.38 10.41
C LEU A 206 17.61 -8.20 11.85
N ASP A 207 18.86 -7.78 12.05
CA ASP A 207 19.46 -7.66 13.38
C ASP A 207 18.78 -6.56 14.19
N TYR A 208 18.20 -5.54 13.53
CA TYR A 208 17.41 -4.52 14.21
C TYR A 208 16.01 -4.99 14.65
N LEU A 209 15.52 -6.14 14.15
CA LEU A 209 14.22 -6.71 14.56
C LEU A 209 14.34 -7.50 15.85
N TYR A 210 15.48 -8.12 16.05
CA TYR A 210 15.83 -8.79 17.29
C TYR A 210 16.63 -7.80 18.12
N LEU A 211 15.95 -7.02 18.97
CA LEU A 211 16.64 -6.41 20.11
C LEU A 211 17.42 -7.55 20.76
N SER A 212 18.75 -7.50 20.66
CA SER A 212 19.62 -8.36 21.43
C SER A 212 19.23 -8.05 22.87
N SER A 213 18.58 -9.01 23.51
CA SER A 213 18.32 -9.01 24.94
C SER A 213 19.69 -9.04 25.63
N GLY A 214 20.27 -7.85 25.80
CA GLY A 214 21.39 -7.57 26.68
C GLY A 214 20.90 -7.34 28.09
#